data_AF-A0A0F4QZS1-F1
#
_entry.id   AF-A0A0F4QZS1-F1
#
_cell.length_a   1.000
_cell.length_b   1.000
_cell.length_c   1.000
_cell.angle_alpha   90.00
_cell.angle_beta   90.00
_cell.angle_gamma   90.00
#
_symmetry.space_group_name_H-M   'P 1'
#
loop_
_entity.id
_entity.type
_entity.pdbx_description
1 polymer ?
#
loop_
_entity_poly.entity_id
_entity_poly.type
_entity_poly.pdbx_seq_one_letter_code
_entity_poly.pdbx_strand_id
1 'polypeptide(L)'
;MTTLIIVLGVLLLLSTGFFIYALWSYIAAKKNQGKNTQESDTNSETDNLVTESKPVETKLQTQANVLALLEQQKVIVNELRQSLVEQDRLKVAILDCWELFLSLETQLVNKDVSVHEIDQKLEEFIPLTQESGFSEMLESLVKKIAAQRSLAQAIDKDIEHKNQLLMSKMSVNAELNEKFDRIKSELEVEPEVDLKLSEMRVELVQVYQLENTIRAKLRELKEAPDNTSEEYQLALELFLNSSELDDFIAPLQNEFGDKIEELKAVAEYQANTINELKAIVKETKEQQESSKYKIDYDIIVVKLEKSLSDKKQILSRLELKLESLQMVKAKLSQDAQKHDRLVNEKDYELQLVSQSQESEMANMQSIFSQKQISLNNMEKQLDAAPLNDESQAYANELAEKVTAFKLMMSESEMFVEMLEFELEAEQKKSAELQTRLAELSEYVMQQSQRVESIDRQDSIQLEEANAELDAEINTMRKEFERNNAGTTEAADLQKKIAEIDERVIKMKQEYAEMEDKFLSSLL
;
A
#
# COMPACT_ATOMS: atom_id res chain seq x y z
N MET A 1 -44.71 41.14 48.51
CA MET A 1 -43.35 40.93 47.97
C MET A 1 -43.36 40.20 46.63
N THR A 2 -44.10 39.10 46.47
CA THR A 2 -44.17 38.33 45.21
C THR A 2 -44.95 39.02 44.08
N THR A 3 -46.03 39.75 44.40
CA THR A 3 -46.83 40.49 43.39
C THR A 3 -46.11 41.69 42.80
N LEU A 4 -45.21 42.33 43.56
CA LEU A 4 -44.47 43.52 43.15
C LEU A 4 -43.34 43.17 42.16
N ILE A 5 -42.73 41.99 42.31
CA ILE A 5 -41.71 41.45 41.39
C ILE A 5 -42.33 41.08 40.03
N ILE A 6 -43.55 40.53 40.03
CA ILE A 6 -44.25 40.16 38.80
C ILE A 6 -44.65 41.42 38.02
N VAL A 7 -45.15 42.46 38.70
CA VAL A 7 -45.50 43.73 38.06
C VAL A 7 -44.25 44.44 37.50
N LEU A 8 -43.12 44.43 38.23
CA LEU A 8 -41.87 45.01 37.75
C LEU A 8 -41.30 44.24 36.54
N GLY A 9 -41.43 42.91 36.53
CA GLY A 9 -41.02 42.05 35.41
C GLY A 9 -41.84 42.28 34.14
N VAL A 10 -43.16 42.46 34.28
CA VAL A 10 -44.04 42.80 33.15
C VAL A 10 -43.74 44.21 32.62
N LEU A 11 -43.42 45.17 33.49
CA LEU A 11 -43.05 46.53 33.08
C LEU A 11 -41.71 46.57 32.31
N LEU A 12 -40.72 45.77 32.73
CA LEU A 12 -39.44 45.62 32.05
C LEU A 12 -39.59 44.94 30.68
N LEU A 13 -40.48 43.95 30.55
CA LEU A 13 -40.78 43.31 29.27
C LEU A 13 -41.51 44.26 28.29
N LEU A 14 -42.43 45.09 28.79
CA LEU A 14 -43.09 46.13 27.98
C LEU A 14 -42.11 47.24 27.55
N SER A 15 -41.21 47.66 28.44
CA SER A 15 -40.18 48.66 28.13
C SER A 15 -39.17 48.17 27.08
N THR A 16 -38.72 46.92 27.20
CA THR A 16 -37.82 46.30 26.22
C THR A 16 -38.51 46.08 24.86
N GLY A 17 -39.79 45.68 24.87
CA GLY A 17 -40.59 45.59 23.64
C GLY A 17 -40.75 46.94 22.93
N PHE A 18 -40.97 48.03 23.68
CA PHE A 18 -41.07 49.38 23.12
C PHE A 18 -39.73 49.87 22.54
N PHE A 19 -38.60 49.55 23.20
CA PHE A 19 -37.26 49.88 22.71
C PHE A 19 -36.93 49.15 21.39
N ILE A 20 -37.30 47.88 21.28
CA ILE A 20 -37.10 47.11 20.03
C ILE A 20 -37.96 47.69 18.90
N TYR A 21 -39.22 48.07 19.19
CA TYR A 21 -40.09 48.71 18.21
C TYR A 21 -39.58 50.08 17.77
N ALA A 22 -39.05 50.89 18.69
CA ALA A 22 -38.45 52.20 18.39
C ALA A 22 -37.16 52.07 17.56
N LEU A 23 -36.33 51.06 17.82
CA LEU A 23 -35.16 50.73 17.00
C LEU A 23 -35.58 50.28 15.60
N TRP A 24 -36.64 49.48 15.48
CA TRP A 24 -37.16 49.04 14.19
C TRP A 24 -37.77 50.18 13.37
N SER A 25 -38.53 51.09 14.01
CA SER A 25 -39.11 52.26 13.35
C SER A 25 -38.05 53.28 12.96
N TYR A 26 -36.98 53.45 13.76
CA TYR A 26 -35.84 54.28 13.44
C TYR A 26 -35.03 53.73 12.24
N ILE A 27 -34.81 52.41 12.17
CA ILE A 27 -34.15 51.77 11.03
C ILE A 27 -35.03 51.87 9.77
N ALA A 28 -36.35 51.72 9.89
CA ALA A 28 -37.28 51.90 8.79
C ALA A 28 -37.31 53.37 8.29
N ALA A 29 -37.28 54.35 9.19
CA ALA A 29 -37.19 55.77 8.83
C ALA A 29 -35.85 56.12 8.15
N LYS A 30 -34.74 55.56 8.64
CA LYS A 30 -33.42 55.73 8.03
C LYS A 30 -33.33 55.10 6.63
N LYS A 31 -33.98 53.96 6.42
CA LYS A 31 -34.05 53.28 5.10
C LYS A 31 -34.89 54.06 4.09
N ASN A 32 -35.88 54.83 4.54
CA ASN A 32 -36.69 55.70 3.67
C ASN A 32 -36.02 57.06 3.36
N GLN A 33 -35.11 57.55 4.21
CA GLN A 33 -34.27 58.72 3.89
C GLN A 33 -33.10 58.38 2.95
N GLY A 34 -32.54 57.16 3.04
CA GLY A 34 -31.46 56.70 2.16
C GLY A 34 -31.87 56.43 0.70
N LYS A 35 -33.16 56.58 0.34
CA LYS A 35 -33.68 56.35 -1.02
C LYS A 35 -34.03 57.62 -1.80
N ASN A 36 -33.92 58.81 -1.19
CA ASN A 36 -34.20 60.11 -1.81
C ASN A 36 -32.98 61.06 -1.86
N THR A 37 -31.76 60.55 -1.68
CA THR A 37 -30.53 61.37 -1.71
C THR A 37 -29.58 60.87 -2.79
N GLN A 38 -30.01 60.94 -4.05
CA GLN A 38 -29.10 60.95 -5.19
C GLN A 38 -29.76 61.73 -6.33
N GLU A 39 -29.02 62.73 -6.80
CA GLU A 39 -29.27 63.68 -7.89
C GLU A 39 -29.87 65.05 -7.54
N SER A 40 -29.14 66.07 -7.99
CA SER A 40 -29.45 67.51 -8.05
C SER A 40 -29.05 68.38 -6.85
N ASP A 41 -27.74 68.60 -6.70
CA ASP A 41 -27.23 69.92 -6.30
C ASP A 41 -26.58 70.58 -7.54
N THR A 42 -27.21 71.63 -8.06
CA THR A 42 -26.50 72.73 -8.74
C THR A 42 -27.36 74.00 -8.73
N ASN A 43 -26.84 74.97 -7.99
CA ASN A 43 -26.93 76.41 -8.18
C ASN A 43 -28.14 77.23 -7.69
N SER A 44 -27.72 78.33 -7.07
CA SER A 44 -28.26 79.69 -7.05
C SER A 44 -29.34 80.07 -6.02
N GLU A 45 -28.85 80.83 -5.03
CA GLU A 45 -29.49 81.97 -4.38
C GLU A 45 -30.53 82.70 -5.24
N THR A 46 -31.66 83.07 -4.64
CA THR A 46 -32.07 84.48 -4.51
C THR A 46 -33.36 84.62 -3.69
N ASP A 47 -33.36 85.68 -2.88
CA ASP A 47 -34.48 86.31 -2.20
C ASP A 47 -35.79 86.33 -3.02
N ASN A 48 -36.93 86.15 -2.33
CA ASN A 48 -37.90 87.24 -2.15
C ASN A 48 -39.04 86.86 -1.19
N LEU A 49 -39.29 87.81 -0.27
CA LEU A 49 -40.54 88.10 0.43
C LEU A 49 -41.80 87.77 -0.40
N VAL A 50 -42.84 87.21 0.23
CA VAL A 50 -44.14 87.88 0.50
C VAL A 50 -44.91 87.11 1.59
N THR A 51 -44.99 87.75 2.74
CA THR A 51 -46.18 87.97 3.59
C THR A 51 -47.40 87.08 3.39
N GLU A 52 -47.73 86.24 4.37
CA GLU A 52 -49.15 86.02 4.72
C GLU A 52 -49.34 86.01 6.24
N SER A 53 -50.26 86.88 6.64
CA SER A 53 -50.73 87.20 7.98
C SER A 53 -51.28 86.00 8.75
N LYS A 54 -50.68 85.69 9.91
CA LYS A 54 -51.37 85.14 11.10
C LYS A 54 -50.43 85.15 12.32
N PRO A 55 -50.45 86.19 13.18
CA PRO A 55 -49.76 86.04 14.47
C PRO A 55 -50.44 86.82 15.60
N VAL A 56 -51.45 86.26 16.25
CA VAL A 56 -51.82 86.72 17.61
C VAL A 56 -52.13 85.54 18.52
N GLU A 57 -52.93 84.56 18.09
CA GLU A 57 -53.34 83.44 18.97
C GLU A 57 -52.28 82.35 19.16
N THR A 58 -51.50 82.01 18.13
CA THR A 58 -50.41 81.01 18.22
C THR A 58 -49.22 81.46 19.06
N LYS A 59 -48.97 82.78 19.17
CA LYS A 59 -47.92 83.34 20.04
C LYS A 59 -48.30 83.26 21.52
N LEU A 60 -49.58 83.50 21.85
CA LEU A 60 -50.08 83.41 23.23
C LEU A 60 -50.09 81.95 23.76
N GLN A 61 -50.46 80.98 22.92
CA GLN A 61 -50.41 79.56 23.30
C GLN A 61 -49.00 79.01 23.43
N THR A 62 -48.06 79.42 22.56
CA THR A 62 -46.66 79.02 22.70
C THR A 62 -46.00 79.65 23.93
N GLN A 63 -46.31 80.91 24.25
CA GLN A 63 -45.84 81.58 25.46
C GLN A 63 -46.39 80.91 26.73
N ALA A 64 -47.68 80.54 26.76
CA ALA A 64 -48.29 79.83 27.88
C ALA A 64 -47.69 78.42 28.10
N ASN A 65 -47.40 77.69 27.02
CA ASN A 65 -46.76 76.38 27.10
C ASN A 65 -45.30 76.47 27.56
N VAL A 66 -44.56 77.51 27.14
CA VAL A 66 -43.18 77.76 27.59
C VAL A 66 -43.16 78.14 29.07
N LEU A 67 -44.09 78.97 29.54
CA LEU A 67 -44.21 79.31 30.96
C LEU A 67 -44.58 78.08 31.81
N ALA A 68 -45.47 77.22 31.32
CA ALA A 68 -45.81 75.97 32.00
C ALA A 68 -44.61 75.01 32.08
N LEU A 69 -43.76 74.95 31.04
CA LEU A 69 -42.54 74.15 31.04
C LEU A 69 -41.48 74.71 32.01
N LEU A 70 -41.32 76.04 32.06
CA LEU A 70 -40.40 76.71 32.99
C LEU A 70 -40.83 76.50 34.45
N GLU A 71 -42.13 76.58 34.74
CA GLU A 71 -42.65 76.30 36.08
C GLU A 71 -42.44 74.82 36.46
N GLN A 72 -42.62 73.90 35.52
CA GLN A 72 -42.33 72.48 35.73
C GLN A 72 -40.83 72.23 36.00
N GLN A 73 -39.94 72.90 35.27
CA GLN A 73 -38.50 72.82 35.50
C GLN A 73 -38.11 73.41 36.86
N LYS A 74 -38.75 74.50 37.29
CA LYS A 74 -38.54 75.09 38.62
C LYS A 74 -39.00 74.17 39.75
N VAL A 75 -40.10 73.44 39.58
CA VAL A 75 -40.54 72.43 40.55
C VAL A 75 -39.51 71.29 40.64
N ILE A 76 -38.99 70.82 39.51
CA ILE A 76 -37.94 69.78 39.48
C ILE A 76 -36.66 70.26 40.18
N VAL A 77 -36.23 71.50 39.95
CA VAL A 77 -35.05 72.07 40.61
C VAL A 77 -35.26 72.16 42.12
N ASN A 78 -36.46 72.53 42.58
CA ASN A 78 -36.80 72.57 44.00
C ASN A 78 -36.87 71.17 44.64
N GLU A 79 -37.39 70.16 43.94
CA GLU A 79 -37.39 68.77 44.40
C GLU A 79 -35.96 68.20 44.48
N LEU A 80 -35.12 68.49 43.47
CA LEU A 80 -33.71 68.12 43.47
C LEU A 80 -32.97 68.78 44.65
N ARG A 81 -33.25 70.06 44.93
CA ARG A 81 -32.68 70.79 46.07
C ARG A 81 -33.07 70.17 47.41
N GLN A 82 -34.31 69.72 47.58
CA GLN A 82 -34.78 69.04 48.80
C GLN A 82 -34.19 67.62 48.96
N SER A 83 -33.83 66.96 47.85
CA SER A 83 -33.23 65.63 47.86
C SER A 83 -31.73 65.61 48.16
N LEU A 84 -31.07 66.77 48.14
CA LEU A 84 -29.63 66.90 48.38
C LEU A 84 -29.32 67.13 49.87
N VAL A 85 -28.36 66.37 50.39
CA VAL A 85 -27.81 66.55 51.74
C VAL A 85 -26.96 67.82 51.76
N GLU A 86 -27.16 68.70 52.75
CA GLU A 86 -26.55 70.04 52.93
C GLU A 86 -25.00 70.11 52.88
N GLN A 87 -24.31 68.97 52.74
CA GLN A 87 -22.85 68.90 52.72
C GLN A 87 -22.23 69.24 51.36
N ASP A 88 -22.99 69.20 50.26
CA ASP A 88 -22.45 69.37 48.90
C ASP A 88 -22.72 70.80 48.37
N ARG A 89 -22.08 71.80 49.01
CA ARG A 89 -22.27 73.25 48.73
C ARG A 89 -22.21 73.62 47.24
N LEU A 90 -21.39 72.91 46.46
CA LEU A 90 -21.20 73.15 45.02
C LEU A 90 -22.39 72.69 44.16
N LYS A 91 -23.04 71.57 44.50
CA LYS A 91 -24.26 71.13 43.79
C LYS A 91 -25.44 72.02 44.14
N VAL A 92 -25.48 72.52 45.37
CA VAL A 92 -26.44 73.55 45.79
C VAL A 92 -26.20 74.84 45.00
N ALA A 93 -24.95 75.30 44.85
CA ALA A 93 -24.62 76.49 44.04
C ALA A 93 -24.98 76.35 42.55
N ILE A 94 -24.81 75.16 41.94
CA ILE A 94 -25.24 74.90 40.55
C ILE A 94 -26.77 74.91 40.42
N LEU A 95 -27.49 74.35 41.40
CA LEU A 95 -28.95 74.38 41.43
C LEU A 95 -29.48 75.80 41.68
N ASP A 96 -28.82 76.58 42.53
CA ASP A 96 -29.14 77.98 42.78
C ASP A 96 -28.88 78.82 41.52
N CYS A 97 -27.79 78.57 40.78
CA CYS A 97 -27.55 79.17 39.45
C CYS A 97 -28.66 78.82 38.45
N TRP A 98 -29.10 77.56 38.43
CA TRP A 98 -30.12 77.10 37.50
C TRP A 98 -31.50 77.65 37.85
N GLU A 99 -31.82 77.77 39.14
CA GLU A 99 -33.03 78.46 39.62
C GLU A 99 -33.01 79.95 39.25
N LEU A 100 -31.87 80.62 39.43
CA LEU A 100 -31.71 82.03 39.06
C LEU A 100 -31.89 82.24 37.55
N PHE A 101 -31.33 81.34 36.73
CA PHE A 101 -31.49 81.34 35.28
C PHE A 101 -32.96 81.16 34.86
N LEU A 102 -33.64 80.15 35.43
CA LEU A 102 -35.06 79.88 35.14
C LEU A 102 -35.96 81.03 35.61
N SER A 103 -35.61 81.68 36.72
CA SER A 103 -36.34 82.85 37.22
C SER A 103 -36.21 84.05 36.28
N LEU A 104 -35.01 84.30 35.74
CA LEU A 104 -34.75 85.34 34.73
C LEU A 104 -35.44 85.02 33.41
N GLU A 105 -35.40 83.77 32.96
CA GLU A 105 -36.05 83.35 31.72
C GLU A 105 -37.58 83.50 31.83
N THR A 106 -38.18 83.13 32.97
CA THR A 106 -39.60 83.33 33.25
C THR A 106 -39.98 84.82 33.22
N GLN A 107 -39.15 85.67 33.82
CA GLN A 107 -39.35 87.13 33.85
C GLN A 107 -39.17 87.78 32.48
N LEU A 108 -38.22 87.30 31.68
CA LEU A 108 -37.96 87.76 30.31
C LEU A 108 -39.09 87.37 29.35
N VAL A 109 -39.62 86.15 29.50
CA VAL A 109 -40.76 85.65 28.72
C VAL A 109 -42.05 86.41 29.06
N ASN A 110 -42.23 86.85 30.31
CA ASN A 110 -43.36 87.68 30.72
C ASN A 110 -43.24 89.17 30.33
N LYS A 111 -42.09 89.60 29.78
CA LYS A 111 -41.76 91.01 29.44
C LYS A 111 -41.91 91.98 30.62
N ASP A 112 -41.66 91.53 31.84
CA ASP A 112 -41.90 92.31 33.06
C ASP A 112 -40.66 93.05 33.59
N VAL A 113 -39.55 93.10 32.83
CA VAL A 113 -38.25 93.53 33.37
C VAL A 113 -37.49 94.49 32.46
N SER A 114 -36.89 95.52 33.05
CA SER A 114 -36.01 96.47 32.37
C SER A 114 -34.58 95.92 32.24
N VAL A 115 -33.82 96.35 31.22
CA VAL A 115 -32.44 95.86 30.95
C VAL A 115 -31.52 95.97 32.18
N HIS A 116 -31.74 96.96 33.04
CA HIS A 116 -30.92 97.19 34.23
C HIS A 116 -31.13 96.16 35.34
N GLU A 117 -32.33 95.58 35.46
CA GLU A 117 -32.63 94.53 36.44
C GLU A 117 -32.10 93.16 35.98
N ILE A 118 -31.99 92.96 34.67
CA ILE A 118 -31.33 91.77 34.09
C ILE A 118 -29.83 91.83 34.40
N ASP A 119 -29.17 92.97 34.21
CA ASP A 119 -27.75 93.15 34.53
C ASP A 119 -27.47 92.91 36.02
N GLN A 120 -28.32 93.42 36.92
CA GLN A 120 -28.18 93.22 38.36
C GLN A 120 -28.33 91.75 38.78
N LYS A 121 -29.24 91.00 38.13
CA LYS A 121 -29.41 89.56 38.36
C LYS A 121 -28.30 88.73 37.71
N LEU A 122 -27.68 89.22 36.64
CA LEU A 122 -26.48 88.63 36.06
C LEU A 122 -25.25 88.83 36.95
N GLU A 123 -25.16 89.94 37.68
CA GLU A 123 -24.11 90.16 38.68
C GLU A 123 -24.18 89.15 39.84
N GLU A 124 -25.38 88.66 40.20
CA GLU A 124 -25.56 87.58 41.18
C GLU A 124 -24.94 86.23 40.73
N PHE A 125 -24.67 86.02 39.43
CA PHE A 125 -23.96 84.84 38.92
C PHE A 125 -22.44 84.90 39.08
N ILE A 126 -21.85 86.09 39.18
CA ILE A 126 -20.40 86.29 39.27
C ILE A 126 -19.81 85.57 40.51
N PRO A 127 -20.34 85.73 41.75
CA PRO A 127 -19.80 85.03 42.90
C PRO A 127 -20.00 83.51 42.85
N LEU A 128 -21.09 83.02 42.24
CA LEU A 128 -21.40 81.59 42.12
C LEU A 128 -20.47 80.85 41.15
N THR A 129 -19.96 81.56 40.13
CA THR A 129 -19.01 81.01 39.14
C THR A 129 -17.54 81.19 39.55
N GLN A 130 -17.26 82.12 40.48
CA GLN A 130 -15.92 82.37 41.04
C GLN A 130 -15.60 81.53 42.28
N GLU A 131 -16.52 80.71 42.80
CA GLU A 131 -16.19 79.76 43.88
C GLU A 131 -15.08 78.79 43.42
N SER A 132 -13.97 78.75 44.17
CA SER A 132 -12.70 78.12 43.76
C SER A 132 -12.82 76.63 43.38
N GLY A 133 -13.88 75.95 43.83
CA GLY A 133 -14.15 74.54 43.53
C GLY A 133 -14.39 74.25 42.04
N PHE A 134 -14.93 75.20 41.26
CA PHE A 134 -15.21 74.96 39.83
C PHE A 134 -13.93 74.99 38.98
N SER A 135 -13.00 75.91 39.29
CA SER A 135 -11.68 75.99 38.63
C SER A 135 -10.80 74.79 38.98
N GLU A 136 -10.79 74.36 40.25
CA GLU A 136 -10.06 73.16 40.68
C GLU A 136 -10.60 71.88 40.03
N MET A 137 -11.93 71.78 39.84
CA MET A 137 -12.54 70.64 39.14
C MET A 137 -12.15 70.62 37.66
N LEU A 138 -12.16 71.76 36.97
CA LEU A 138 -11.75 71.87 35.57
C LEU A 138 -10.28 71.45 35.38
N GLU A 139 -9.38 71.92 36.26
CA GLU A 139 -7.98 71.54 36.21
C GLU A 139 -7.78 70.03 36.49
N SER A 140 -8.56 69.46 37.42
CA SER A 140 -8.54 68.02 37.70
C SER A 140 -9.02 67.19 36.50
N LEU A 141 -10.03 67.67 35.77
CA LEU A 141 -10.55 67.04 34.55
C LEU A 141 -9.53 67.10 33.42
N VAL A 142 -8.87 68.25 33.24
CA VAL A 142 -7.80 68.40 32.24
C VAL A 142 -6.63 67.46 32.55
N LYS A 143 -6.20 67.34 33.82
CA LYS A 143 -5.17 66.36 34.22
C LYS A 143 -5.61 64.92 33.97
N LYS A 144 -6.86 64.58 34.24
CA LYS A 144 -7.42 63.24 33.94
C LYS A 144 -7.47 62.97 32.44
N ILE A 145 -7.85 63.93 31.62
CA ILE A 145 -7.88 63.82 30.15
C ILE A 145 -6.45 63.68 29.60
N ALA A 146 -5.48 64.45 30.12
CA ALA A 146 -4.08 64.33 29.73
C ALA A 146 -3.50 62.96 30.10
N ALA A 147 -3.80 62.45 31.30
CA ALA A 147 -3.42 61.11 31.72
C ALA A 147 -4.06 60.04 30.83
N GLN A 148 -5.36 60.16 30.52
CA GLN A 148 -6.07 59.27 29.59
C GLN A 148 -5.48 59.30 28.18
N ARG A 149 -5.06 60.47 27.69
CA ARG A 149 -4.39 60.60 26.38
C ARG A 149 -3.01 59.94 26.39
N SER A 150 -2.23 60.10 27.46
CA SER A 150 -0.94 59.42 27.60
C SER A 150 -1.10 57.89 27.69
N LEU A 151 -2.16 57.44 28.36
CA LEU A 151 -2.48 56.02 28.51
C LEU A 151 -2.95 55.42 27.17
N ALA A 152 -3.76 56.16 26.39
CA ALA A 152 -4.13 55.76 25.04
C ALA A 152 -2.91 55.62 24.12
N GLN A 153 -1.98 56.59 24.16
CA GLN A 153 -0.73 56.49 23.38
C GLN A 153 0.16 55.32 23.84
N ALA A 154 0.22 55.03 25.13
CA ALA A 154 0.94 53.86 25.65
C ALA A 154 0.29 52.53 25.20
N ILE A 155 -1.04 52.48 25.17
CA ILE A 155 -1.81 51.33 24.67
C ILE A 155 -1.57 51.15 23.17
N ASP A 156 -1.63 52.21 22.36
CA ASP A 156 -1.38 52.12 20.92
C ASP A 156 0.03 51.58 20.64
N LYS A 157 1.03 52.03 21.42
CA LYS A 157 2.40 51.53 21.32
C LYS A 157 2.54 50.06 21.74
N ASP A 158 1.83 49.62 22.78
CA ASP A 158 1.81 48.20 23.19
C ASP A 158 1.07 47.33 22.18
N ILE A 159 -0.01 47.83 21.57
CA ILE A 159 -0.73 47.16 20.49
C ILE A 159 0.18 46.99 19.28
N GLU A 160 0.90 48.03 18.86
CA GLU A 160 1.81 47.95 17.72
C GLU A 160 2.97 46.97 17.98
N HIS A 161 3.56 46.99 19.17
CA HIS A 161 4.60 46.03 19.56
C HIS A 161 4.05 44.59 19.59
N LYS A 162 2.86 44.37 20.14
CA LYS A 162 2.21 43.05 20.14
C LYS A 162 1.83 42.60 18.73
N ASN A 163 1.43 43.50 17.85
CA ASN A 163 1.13 43.20 16.46
C ASN A 163 2.40 42.80 15.70
N GLN A 164 3.51 43.52 15.89
CA GLN A 164 4.82 43.13 15.34
C GLN A 164 5.27 41.75 15.84
N LEU A 165 5.08 41.46 17.14
CA LEU A 165 5.37 40.14 17.70
C LEU A 165 4.43 39.04 17.16
N LEU A 166 3.16 39.38 16.91
CA LEU A 166 2.20 38.44 16.33
C LEU A 166 2.54 38.13 14.87
N MET A 167 2.93 39.14 14.09
CA MET A 167 3.40 38.96 12.72
C MET A 167 4.69 38.13 12.65
N SER A 168 5.65 38.35 13.55
CA SER A 168 6.87 37.53 13.59
C SER A 168 6.55 36.08 13.96
N LYS A 169 5.70 35.85 14.97
CA LYS A 169 5.21 34.51 15.33
C LYS A 169 4.40 33.86 14.21
N MET A 170 3.60 34.63 13.47
CA MET A 170 2.83 34.13 12.32
C MET A 170 3.76 33.71 11.18
N SER A 171 4.86 34.43 10.95
CA SER A 171 5.88 34.02 9.97
C SER A 171 6.61 32.73 10.38
N VAL A 172 6.97 32.59 11.66
CA VAL A 172 7.58 31.36 12.18
C VAL A 172 6.58 30.20 12.12
N ASN A 173 5.30 30.45 12.40
CA ASN A 173 4.26 29.43 12.28
C ASN A 173 4.01 29.03 10.83
N ALA A 174 4.09 29.97 9.88
CA ALA A 174 4.02 29.66 8.45
C ALA A 174 5.21 28.80 8.01
N GLU A 175 6.43 29.12 8.43
CA GLU A 175 7.63 28.30 8.16
C GLU A 175 7.52 26.91 8.80
N LEU A 176 6.99 26.82 10.03
CA LEU A 176 6.76 25.55 10.70
C LEU A 176 5.68 24.72 9.99
N ASN A 177 4.61 25.36 9.51
CA ASN A 177 3.56 24.68 8.75
C ASN A 177 4.10 24.19 7.39
N GLU A 178 4.94 24.96 6.72
CA GLU A 178 5.61 24.52 5.49
C GLU A 178 6.53 23.32 5.75
N LYS A 179 7.32 23.33 6.83
CA LYS A 179 8.11 22.17 7.26
C LYS A 179 7.23 20.97 7.58
N PHE A 180 6.10 21.19 8.23
CA PHE A 180 5.13 20.14 8.55
C PHE A 180 4.52 19.54 7.27
N ASP A 181 4.17 20.37 6.28
CA ASP A 181 3.64 19.92 5.00
C ASP A 181 4.69 19.12 4.21
N ARG A 182 5.98 19.53 4.25
CA ARG A 182 7.08 18.75 3.66
C ARG A 182 7.24 17.39 4.35
N ILE A 183 7.32 17.36 5.69
CA ILE A 183 7.43 16.10 6.44
C ILE A 183 6.23 15.20 6.16
N LYS A 184 5.02 15.77 6.08
CA LYS A 184 3.82 15.02 5.73
C LYS A 184 3.92 14.40 4.33
N SER A 185 4.44 15.15 3.35
CA SER A 185 4.64 14.62 1.98
C SER A 185 5.71 13.52 1.93
N GLU A 186 6.79 13.65 2.70
CA GLU A 186 7.82 12.61 2.81
C GLU A 186 7.27 11.35 3.49
N LEU A 187 6.43 11.50 4.52
CA LEU A 187 5.76 10.40 5.21
C LEU A 187 4.69 9.70 4.36
N GLU A 188 4.09 10.41 3.39
CA GLU A 188 3.14 9.80 2.44
C GLU A 188 3.85 8.90 1.42
N VAL A 189 5.15 9.09 1.18
CA VAL A 189 5.99 8.25 0.28
C VAL A 189 6.66 7.09 1.02
N GLU A 190 6.91 7.23 2.32
CA GLU A 190 7.43 6.16 3.20
C GLU A 190 6.71 4.78 3.06
N PRO A 191 5.37 4.67 3.01
CA PRO A 191 4.72 3.37 2.85
C PRO A 191 5.01 2.68 1.51
N GLU A 192 5.32 3.44 0.45
CA GLU A 192 5.70 2.87 -0.85
C GLU A 192 7.15 2.35 -0.80
N VAL A 193 8.03 3.06 -0.12
CA VAL A 193 9.41 2.62 0.12
C VAL A 193 9.42 1.37 1.00
N ASP A 194 8.60 1.34 2.04
CA ASP A 194 8.43 0.18 2.91
C ASP A 194 7.85 -1.02 2.17
N LEU A 195 6.91 -0.81 1.23
CA LEU A 195 6.37 -1.86 0.38
C LEU A 195 7.49 -2.46 -0.50
N LYS A 196 8.25 -1.62 -1.23
CA LYS A 196 9.36 -2.05 -2.07
C LYS A 196 10.46 -2.74 -1.27
N LEU A 197 10.76 -2.24 -0.07
CA LEU A 197 11.71 -2.86 0.85
C LEU A 197 11.20 -4.22 1.36
N SER A 198 9.89 -4.36 1.58
CA SER A 198 9.29 -5.65 1.95
C SER A 198 9.36 -6.68 0.83
N GLU A 199 9.15 -6.25 -0.42
CA GLU A 199 9.27 -7.09 -1.62
C GLU A 199 10.71 -7.57 -1.80
N MET A 200 11.69 -6.66 -1.72
CA MET A 200 13.11 -7.04 -1.76
C MET A 200 13.48 -8.00 -0.62
N ARG A 201 12.95 -7.80 0.59
CA ARG A 201 13.19 -8.72 1.72
C ARG A 201 12.62 -10.11 1.47
N VAL A 202 11.44 -10.21 0.84
CA VAL A 202 10.85 -11.50 0.45
C VAL A 202 11.71 -12.20 -0.61
N GLU A 203 12.15 -11.46 -1.63
CA GLU A 203 13.06 -12.00 -2.66
C GLU A 203 14.39 -12.46 -2.06
N LEU A 204 14.97 -11.71 -1.12
CA LEU A 204 16.18 -12.10 -0.40
C LEU A 204 16.00 -13.37 0.43
N VAL A 205 14.87 -13.52 1.12
CA VAL A 205 14.55 -14.74 1.86
C VAL A 205 14.42 -15.94 0.91
N GLN A 206 13.83 -15.75 -0.27
CA GLN A 206 13.72 -16.80 -1.29
C GLN A 206 15.08 -17.20 -1.86
N VAL A 207 15.96 -16.23 -2.15
CA VAL A 207 17.33 -16.50 -2.61
C VAL A 207 18.11 -17.25 -1.54
N TYR A 208 17.97 -16.90 -0.27
CA TYR A 208 18.60 -17.61 0.84
C TYR A 208 18.04 -19.03 1.06
N GLN A 209 16.73 -19.23 0.88
CA GLN A 209 16.12 -20.56 0.91
C GLN A 209 16.62 -21.42 -0.25
N LEU A 210 16.76 -20.85 -1.45
CA LEU A 210 17.31 -21.53 -2.61
C LEU A 210 18.78 -21.91 -2.38
N GLU A 211 19.59 -21.00 -1.85
CA GLU A 211 20.99 -21.25 -1.51
C GLU A 211 21.13 -22.39 -0.49
N ASN A 212 20.33 -22.38 0.59
CA ASN A 212 20.33 -23.46 1.58
C ASN A 212 19.85 -24.78 0.99
N THR A 213 18.87 -24.74 0.07
CA THR A 213 18.39 -25.93 -0.64
C THR A 213 19.48 -26.51 -1.53
N ILE A 214 20.23 -25.65 -2.24
CA ILE A 214 21.37 -26.04 -3.06
C ILE A 214 22.49 -26.60 -2.20
N ARG A 215 22.79 -25.97 -1.06
CA ARG A 215 23.80 -26.42 -0.08
C ARG A 215 23.44 -27.78 0.54
N ALA A 216 22.15 -28.02 0.82
CA ALA A 216 21.63 -29.31 1.28
C ALA A 216 21.72 -30.37 0.19
N LYS A 217 21.30 -30.05 -1.04
CA LYS A 217 21.42 -30.94 -2.21
C LYS A 217 22.87 -31.31 -2.51
N LEU A 218 23.79 -30.36 -2.40
CA LEU A 218 25.22 -30.59 -2.59
C LEU A 218 25.81 -31.51 -1.52
N ARG A 219 25.32 -31.41 -0.28
CA ARG A 219 25.69 -32.34 0.81
C ARG A 219 25.15 -33.76 0.56
N GLU A 220 23.88 -33.88 0.13
CA GLU A 220 23.27 -35.16 -0.26
C GLU A 220 24.02 -35.82 -1.44
N LEU A 221 24.41 -35.03 -2.44
CA LEU A 221 25.15 -35.50 -3.62
C LEU A 221 26.58 -35.94 -3.29
N LYS A 222 27.23 -35.30 -2.31
CA LYS A 222 28.54 -35.71 -1.79
C LYS A 222 28.50 -36.99 -0.95
N GLU A 223 27.39 -37.24 -0.26
CA GLU A 223 27.19 -38.46 0.53
C GLU A 223 26.82 -39.68 -0.33
N ALA A 224 26.28 -39.48 -1.54
CA ALA A 224 25.93 -40.53 -2.50
C ALA A 224 26.58 -40.31 -3.89
N PRO A 225 27.88 -40.57 -4.06
CA PRO A 225 28.64 -40.21 -5.26
C PRO A 225 28.34 -41.07 -6.52
N ASP A 226 27.67 -42.22 -6.39
CA ASP A 226 27.52 -43.19 -7.49
C ASP A 226 26.51 -42.79 -8.58
N ASN A 227 25.70 -41.74 -8.40
CA ASN A 227 24.55 -41.46 -9.27
C ASN A 227 24.54 -40.08 -9.97
N THR A 228 25.59 -39.26 -9.88
CA THR A 228 25.57 -37.91 -10.51
C THR A 228 26.90 -37.47 -11.11
N SER A 229 26.81 -36.71 -12.21
CA SER A 229 27.97 -36.14 -12.93
C SER A 229 28.75 -35.18 -12.03
N GLU A 230 30.08 -35.38 -11.92
CA GLU A 230 31.00 -34.49 -11.20
C GLU A 230 30.90 -33.04 -11.71
N GLU A 231 30.60 -32.83 -12.99
CA GLU A 231 30.42 -31.49 -13.58
C GLU A 231 29.23 -30.74 -12.98
N TYR A 232 28.15 -31.45 -12.62
CA TYR A 232 26.98 -30.85 -11.97
C TYR A 232 27.28 -30.47 -10.51
N GLN A 233 28.04 -31.30 -9.79
CA GLN A 233 28.48 -30.98 -8.43
C GLN A 233 29.42 -29.77 -8.42
N LEU A 234 30.35 -29.72 -9.38
CA LEU A 234 31.29 -28.61 -9.53
C LEU A 234 30.58 -27.30 -9.93
N ALA A 235 29.54 -27.38 -10.76
CA ALA A 235 28.71 -26.22 -11.11
C ALA A 235 27.92 -25.67 -9.91
N LEU A 236 27.38 -26.53 -9.04
CA LEU A 236 26.69 -26.11 -7.82
C LEU A 236 27.68 -25.53 -6.78
N GLU A 237 28.89 -26.07 -6.68
CA GLU A 237 29.95 -25.48 -5.83
C GLU A 237 30.42 -24.13 -6.36
N LEU A 238 30.60 -23.99 -7.68
CA LEU A 238 30.94 -22.72 -8.32
C LEU A 238 29.85 -21.69 -8.10
N PHE A 239 28.57 -22.06 -8.25
CA PHE A 239 27.44 -21.17 -7.99
C PHE A 239 27.44 -20.68 -6.54
N LEU A 240 27.56 -21.60 -5.57
CA LEU A 240 27.63 -21.24 -4.14
C LEU A 240 28.85 -20.37 -3.80
N ASN A 241 30.03 -20.66 -4.37
CA ASN A 241 31.24 -19.89 -4.12
C ASN A 241 31.26 -18.54 -4.85
N SER A 242 30.52 -18.39 -5.96
CA SER A 242 30.35 -17.13 -6.69
C SER A 242 29.26 -16.24 -6.10
N SER A 243 28.41 -16.79 -5.22
CA SER A 243 27.34 -16.07 -4.57
C SER A 243 27.90 -15.27 -3.39
N GLU A 244 28.27 -14.00 -3.62
CA GLU A 244 28.68 -13.01 -2.60
C GLU A 244 27.51 -12.58 -1.68
N LEU A 245 26.55 -13.48 -1.44
CA LEU A 245 25.32 -13.19 -0.70
C LEU A 245 25.61 -12.86 0.77
N ASP A 246 26.62 -13.50 1.37
CA ASP A 246 27.05 -13.22 2.75
C ASP A 246 27.58 -11.78 2.93
N ASP A 247 28.29 -11.25 1.94
CA ASP A 247 28.80 -9.86 1.95
C ASP A 247 27.67 -8.82 1.78
N PHE A 248 26.57 -9.21 1.13
CA PHE A 248 25.37 -8.39 0.98
C PHE A 248 24.42 -8.48 2.19
N ILE A 249 24.39 -9.61 2.89
CA ILE A 249 23.52 -9.86 4.06
C ILE A 249 24.08 -9.26 5.35
N ALA A 250 25.41 -9.24 5.52
CA ALA A 250 26.02 -8.71 6.74
C ALA A 250 25.65 -7.23 7.03
N PRO A 251 25.59 -6.32 6.04
CA PRO A 251 25.07 -4.96 6.22
C PRO A 251 23.59 -4.93 6.63
N LEU A 252 22.74 -5.78 6.06
CA LEU A 252 21.31 -5.87 6.38
C LEU A 252 21.07 -6.41 7.79
N GLN A 253 21.83 -7.41 8.23
CA GLN A 253 21.76 -7.91 9.61
C GLN A 253 22.21 -6.86 10.62
N ASN A 254 23.24 -6.06 10.29
CA ASN A 254 23.66 -4.94 11.12
C ASN A 254 22.59 -3.84 11.14
N GLU A 255 21.97 -3.48 10.01
CA GLU A 255 20.88 -2.49 9.99
C GLU A 255 19.66 -2.94 10.80
N PHE A 256 19.30 -4.23 10.75
CA PHE A 256 18.26 -4.79 11.63
C PHE A 256 18.68 -4.77 13.10
N GLY A 257 19.95 -5.06 13.40
CA GLY A 257 20.52 -4.91 14.74
C GLY A 257 20.37 -3.48 15.26
N ASP A 258 20.78 -2.50 14.45
CA ASP A 258 20.71 -1.08 14.76
C ASP A 258 19.26 -0.60 14.94
N LYS A 259 18.33 -1.01 14.07
CA LYS A 259 16.89 -0.69 14.21
C LYS A 259 16.25 -1.34 15.43
N ILE A 260 16.64 -2.56 15.80
CA ILE A 260 16.19 -3.22 17.04
C ILE A 260 16.74 -2.48 18.26
N GLU A 261 17.99 -2.00 18.19
CA GLU A 261 18.61 -1.21 19.24
C GLU A 261 17.94 0.18 19.38
N GLU A 262 17.63 0.85 18.27
CA GLU A 262 16.85 2.09 18.27
C GLU A 262 15.43 1.89 18.83
N LEU A 263 14.71 0.84 18.42
CA LEU A 263 13.39 0.51 18.97
C LEU A 263 13.46 0.23 20.48
N LYS A 264 14.53 -0.43 20.94
CA LYS A 264 14.77 -0.67 22.36
C LYS A 264 15.07 0.63 23.10
N ALA A 265 15.87 1.52 22.53
CA ALA A 265 16.14 2.85 23.07
C ALA A 265 14.88 3.72 23.14
N VAL A 266 14.01 3.66 22.12
CA VAL A 266 12.70 4.34 22.11
C VAL A 266 11.77 3.76 23.17
N ALA A 267 11.72 2.44 23.32
CA ALA A 267 10.93 1.79 24.36
C ALA A 267 11.44 2.15 25.77
N GLU A 268 12.75 2.23 25.96
CA GLU A 268 13.39 2.64 27.21
C GLU A 268 13.15 4.13 27.51
N TYR A 269 13.21 4.99 26.49
CA TYR A 269 12.85 6.40 26.59
C TYR A 269 11.36 6.58 26.94
N GLN A 270 10.46 5.81 26.31
CA GLN A 270 9.04 5.81 26.65
C GLN A 270 8.79 5.32 28.08
N ALA A 271 9.48 4.27 28.52
CA ALA A 271 9.40 3.78 29.89
C ALA A 271 9.88 4.84 30.90
N ASN A 272 10.97 5.54 30.60
CA ASN A 272 11.50 6.63 31.42
C ASN A 272 10.53 7.82 31.46
N THR A 273 9.98 8.23 30.31
CA THR A 273 9.00 9.32 30.24
C THR A 273 7.72 8.98 31.01
N ILE A 274 7.26 7.72 30.95
CA ILE A 274 6.13 7.23 31.75
C ILE A 274 6.45 7.28 33.25
N ASN A 275 7.67 6.94 33.65
CA ASN A 275 8.10 7.01 35.04
C ASN A 275 8.23 8.46 35.53
N GLU A 276 8.75 9.37 34.70
CA GLU A 276 8.79 10.81 34.97
C GLU A 276 7.38 11.39 35.07
N LEU A 277 6.47 11.05 34.14
CA LEU A 277 5.06 11.46 34.21
C LEU A 277 4.37 10.91 35.47
N LYS A 278 4.65 9.67 35.87
CA LYS A 278 4.14 9.11 37.14
C LYS A 278 4.72 9.84 38.35
N ALA A 279 5.98 10.24 38.32
CA ALA A 279 6.62 11.02 39.37
C ALA A 279 6.02 12.42 39.47
N ILE A 280 5.84 13.12 38.34
CA ILE A 280 5.20 14.45 38.28
C ILE A 280 3.75 14.36 38.77
N VAL A 281 3.00 13.33 38.38
CA VAL A 281 1.62 13.11 38.87
C VAL A 281 1.60 12.83 40.38
N LYS A 282 2.60 12.13 40.90
CA LYS A 282 2.74 11.90 42.34
C LYS A 282 3.10 13.20 43.08
N GLU A 283 4.00 14.00 42.53
CA GLU A 283 4.45 15.26 43.10
C GLU A 283 3.35 16.34 43.04
N THR A 284 2.56 16.40 41.96
CA THR A 284 1.37 17.29 41.90
C THR A 284 0.27 16.85 42.86
N LYS A 285 0.16 15.54 43.14
CA LYS A 285 -0.75 15.01 44.17
C LYS A 285 -0.28 15.35 45.59
N GLU A 286 1.04 15.41 45.82
CA GLU A 286 1.65 15.81 47.09
C GLU A 286 1.64 17.34 47.30
N GLN A 287 1.81 18.14 46.23
CA GLN A 287 1.70 19.61 46.27
C GLN A 287 0.25 20.11 46.43
N GLN A 288 -0.75 19.23 46.24
CA GLN A 288 -2.17 19.53 46.36
C GLN A 288 -2.64 19.83 47.80
N GLU A 289 -1.81 19.54 48.82
CA GLU A 289 -2.12 19.85 50.22
C GLU A 289 -1.79 21.30 50.62
N SER A 290 -1.07 22.08 49.81
CA SER A 290 -0.69 23.45 50.19
C SER A 290 -0.96 24.49 49.09
N SER A 291 -1.95 25.33 49.39
CA SER A 291 -2.20 26.67 48.83
C SER A 291 -2.87 26.80 47.44
N LYS A 292 -4.17 27.13 47.49
CA LYS A 292 -4.80 28.32 46.87
C LYS A 292 -4.41 28.72 45.43
N TYR A 293 -4.89 27.99 44.41
CA TYR A 293 -4.86 28.46 42.99
C TYR A 293 -6.16 28.16 42.22
N LYS A 294 -7.26 28.86 42.51
CA LYS A 294 -8.52 28.67 41.77
C LYS A 294 -8.43 29.09 40.28
N ILE A 295 -7.41 29.85 39.88
CA ILE A 295 -7.25 30.37 38.51
C ILE A 295 -6.31 29.49 37.66
N ASP A 296 -5.28 28.87 38.25
CA ASP A 296 -4.47 27.88 37.52
C ASP A 296 -5.20 26.54 37.36
N TYR A 297 -6.14 26.21 38.25
CA TYR A 297 -7.00 25.04 38.06
C TYR A 297 -7.80 25.13 36.76
N ASP A 298 -8.39 26.28 36.41
CA ASP A 298 -9.16 26.38 35.16
C ASP A 298 -8.28 26.24 33.92
N ILE A 299 -7.07 26.81 33.94
CA ILE A 299 -6.12 26.69 32.81
C ILE A 299 -5.54 25.28 32.71
N ILE A 300 -5.21 24.66 33.84
CA ILE A 300 -4.70 23.28 33.90
C ILE A 300 -5.80 22.29 33.55
N VAL A 301 -7.05 22.52 33.97
CA VAL A 301 -8.23 21.73 33.59
C VAL A 301 -8.50 21.88 32.10
N VAL A 302 -8.47 23.08 31.52
CA VAL A 302 -8.63 23.26 30.06
C VAL A 302 -7.49 22.61 29.28
N LYS A 303 -6.24 22.68 29.77
CA LYS A 303 -5.11 21.97 29.15
C LYS A 303 -5.24 20.45 29.29
N LEU A 304 -5.72 19.97 30.42
CA LEU A 304 -6.01 18.55 30.65
C LEU A 304 -7.17 18.09 29.77
N GLU A 305 -8.28 18.80 29.71
CA GLU A 305 -9.43 18.53 28.84
C GLU A 305 -9.03 18.55 27.37
N LYS A 306 -8.20 19.51 26.95
CA LYS A 306 -7.62 19.53 25.60
C LYS A 306 -6.74 18.30 25.38
N SER A 307 -5.82 18.00 26.30
CA SER A 307 -4.97 16.81 26.18
C SER A 307 -5.78 15.51 26.20
N LEU A 308 -6.88 15.45 26.95
CA LEU A 308 -7.76 14.28 27.05
C LEU A 308 -8.65 14.15 25.80
N SER A 309 -9.05 15.28 25.21
CA SER A 309 -9.72 15.34 23.91
C SER A 309 -8.79 14.91 22.78
N ASP A 310 -7.56 15.41 22.77
CA ASP A 310 -6.53 15.03 21.80
C ASP A 310 -6.18 13.53 21.96
N LYS A 311 -6.04 13.04 23.21
CA LYS A 311 -5.88 11.61 23.49
C LYS A 311 -7.10 10.80 23.08
N LYS A 312 -8.32 11.29 23.26
CA LYS A 312 -9.56 10.64 22.81
C LYS A 312 -9.65 10.59 21.29
N GLN A 313 -9.21 11.63 20.58
CA GLN A 313 -9.13 11.63 19.11
C GLN A 313 -8.04 10.67 18.61
N ILE A 314 -6.89 10.62 19.28
CA ILE A 314 -5.83 9.64 18.98
C ILE A 314 -6.34 8.22 19.27
N LEU A 315 -7.03 8.00 20.39
CA LEU A 315 -7.61 6.71 20.75
C LEU A 315 -8.69 6.28 19.75
N SER A 316 -9.57 7.18 19.33
CA SER A 316 -10.57 6.91 18.29
C SER A 316 -9.94 6.62 16.93
N ARG A 317 -8.84 7.30 16.57
CA ARG A 317 -8.04 6.97 15.37
C ARG A 317 -7.35 5.62 15.49
N LEU A 318 -6.85 5.28 16.67
CA LEU A 318 -6.23 3.98 16.94
C LEU A 318 -7.26 2.85 16.95
N GLU A 319 -8.47 3.08 17.46
CA GLU A 319 -9.61 2.16 17.39
C GLU A 319 -10.05 1.95 15.94
N LEU A 320 -10.18 3.02 15.15
CA LEU A 320 -10.44 2.92 13.71
C LEU A 320 -9.32 2.17 12.97
N LYS A 321 -8.05 2.42 13.32
CA LYS A 321 -6.91 1.69 12.75
C LYS A 321 -6.92 0.22 13.19
N LEU A 322 -7.27 -0.07 14.43
CA LEU A 322 -7.39 -1.44 14.95
C LEU A 322 -8.54 -2.18 14.25
N GLU A 323 -9.68 -1.53 14.08
CA GLU A 323 -10.83 -2.07 13.35
C GLU A 323 -10.48 -2.29 11.87
N SER A 324 -9.78 -1.34 11.24
CA SER A 324 -9.27 -1.54 9.88
C SER A 324 -8.25 -2.67 9.79
N LEU A 325 -7.37 -2.84 10.79
CA LEU A 325 -6.40 -3.94 10.85
C LEU A 325 -7.09 -5.27 11.13
N GLN A 326 -8.15 -5.28 11.94
CA GLN A 326 -8.97 -6.47 12.15
C GLN A 326 -9.76 -6.85 10.90
N MET A 327 -10.28 -5.87 10.16
CA MET A 327 -10.94 -6.09 8.87
C MET A 327 -9.95 -6.55 7.80
N VAL A 328 -8.75 -5.95 7.74
CA VAL A 328 -7.66 -6.38 6.86
C VAL A 328 -7.21 -7.78 7.25
N LYS A 329 -7.03 -8.09 8.53
CA LYS A 329 -6.71 -9.45 9.01
C LYS A 329 -7.80 -10.47 8.64
N ALA A 330 -9.07 -10.11 8.78
CA ALA A 330 -10.18 -10.97 8.40
C ALA A 330 -10.20 -11.20 6.88
N LYS A 331 -9.96 -10.17 6.07
CA LYS A 331 -9.81 -10.28 4.61
C LYS A 331 -8.58 -11.08 4.22
N LEU A 332 -7.42 -10.83 4.81
CA LEU A 332 -6.18 -11.56 4.55
C LEU A 332 -6.31 -13.03 4.95
N SER A 333 -7.01 -13.32 6.05
CA SER A 333 -7.31 -14.70 6.46
C SER A 333 -8.30 -15.36 5.51
N GLN A 334 -9.28 -14.63 4.97
CA GLN A 334 -10.21 -15.14 3.97
C GLN A 334 -9.52 -15.37 2.63
N ASP A 335 -8.62 -14.47 2.23
CA ASP A 335 -7.83 -14.59 1.01
C ASP A 335 -6.75 -15.67 1.14
N ALA A 336 -6.10 -15.81 2.29
CA ALA A 336 -5.22 -16.95 2.58
C ALA A 336 -5.99 -18.27 2.51
N GLN A 337 -7.19 -18.35 3.11
CA GLN A 337 -8.04 -19.55 2.98
C GLN A 337 -8.52 -19.79 1.54
N LYS A 338 -8.78 -18.74 0.76
CA LYS A 338 -9.11 -18.89 -0.67
C LYS A 338 -7.89 -19.34 -1.48
N HIS A 339 -6.71 -18.82 -1.17
CA HIS A 339 -5.46 -19.25 -1.78
C HIS A 339 -5.16 -20.69 -1.43
N ASP A 340 -5.29 -21.10 -0.17
CA ASP A 340 -5.14 -22.50 0.24
C ASP A 340 -6.16 -23.40 -0.44
N ARG A 341 -7.40 -22.95 -0.63
CA ARG A 341 -8.41 -23.70 -1.39
C ARG A 341 -8.05 -23.82 -2.87
N LEU A 342 -7.59 -22.73 -3.50
CA LEU A 342 -7.16 -22.72 -4.90
C LEU A 342 -5.90 -23.56 -5.10
N VAL A 343 -4.94 -23.51 -4.17
CA VAL A 343 -3.73 -24.33 -4.19
C VAL A 343 -4.10 -25.80 -4.02
N ASN A 344 -4.97 -26.14 -3.06
CA ASN A 344 -5.44 -27.52 -2.91
C ASN A 344 -6.26 -28.02 -4.11
N GLU A 345 -7.08 -27.16 -4.73
CA GLU A 345 -7.83 -27.49 -5.95
C GLU A 345 -6.88 -27.70 -7.14
N LYS A 346 -5.84 -26.86 -7.27
CA LYS A 346 -4.81 -26.97 -8.29
C LYS A 346 -3.87 -28.14 -8.07
N ASP A 347 -3.53 -28.45 -6.82
CA ASP A 347 -2.75 -29.63 -6.44
C ASP A 347 -3.55 -30.90 -6.68
N TYR A 348 -4.88 -30.88 -6.45
CA TYR A 348 -5.77 -31.98 -6.81
C TYR A 348 -5.91 -32.15 -8.34
N GLU A 349 -6.05 -31.05 -9.10
CA GLU A 349 -6.02 -31.08 -10.57
C GLU A 349 -4.67 -31.60 -11.09
N LEU A 350 -3.55 -31.15 -10.53
CA LEU A 350 -2.20 -31.64 -10.86
C LEU A 350 -2.02 -33.11 -10.49
N GLN A 351 -2.58 -33.57 -9.36
CA GLN A 351 -2.59 -34.99 -8.99
C GLN A 351 -3.41 -35.82 -9.97
N LEU A 352 -4.58 -35.35 -10.38
CA LEU A 352 -5.44 -36.01 -11.37
C LEU A 352 -4.75 -36.10 -12.75
N VAL A 353 -4.03 -35.05 -13.12
CA VAL A 353 -3.21 -34.97 -14.34
C VAL A 353 -1.96 -35.86 -14.25
N SER A 354 -1.33 -35.99 -13.08
CA SER A 354 -0.18 -36.87 -12.86
C SER A 354 -0.55 -38.36 -12.84
N GLN A 355 -1.80 -38.70 -12.45
CA GLN A 355 -2.33 -40.06 -12.46
C GLN A 355 -2.81 -40.53 -13.84
N SER A 356 -3.06 -39.60 -14.77
CA SER A 356 -3.40 -39.89 -16.17
C SER A 356 -2.11 -39.96 -17.01
N GLN A 357 -1.35 -41.02 -16.77
CA GLN A 357 0.01 -41.26 -17.29
C GLN A 357 0.11 -41.56 -18.80
N GLU A 358 -0.85 -41.10 -19.61
CA GLU A 358 -0.93 -41.46 -21.04
C GLU A 358 -0.87 -40.28 -22.01
N SER A 359 -0.62 -39.05 -21.56
CA SER A 359 -0.53 -37.93 -22.52
C SER A 359 0.20 -36.69 -21.98
N GLU A 360 1.53 -36.75 -21.95
CA GLU A 360 2.36 -35.55 -21.78
C GLU A 360 2.18 -34.54 -22.95
N MET A 361 1.78 -34.99 -24.15
CA MET A 361 1.51 -34.13 -25.31
C MET A 361 0.18 -33.36 -25.25
N ALA A 362 -0.96 -34.01 -24.97
CA ALA A 362 -2.23 -33.28 -24.81
C ALA A 362 -2.23 -32.37 -23.57
N ASN A 363 -1.34 -32.62 -22.60
CA ASN A 363 -1.08 -31.72 -21.48
C ASN A 363 -0.46 -30.39 -21.94
N MET A 364 0.45 -30.39 -22.92
CA MET A 364 1.08 -29.14 -23.39
C MET A 364 0.08 -28.23 -24.12
N GLN A 365 -0.75 -28.80 -25.01
CA GLN A 365 -1.76 -28.05 -25.75
C GLN A 365 -2.92 -27.57 -24.86
N SER A 366 -3.28 -28.37 -23.85
CA SER A 366 -4.20 -27.97 -22.77
C SER A 366 -3.66 -26.78 -21.96
N ILE A 367 -2.39 -26.84 -21.54
CA ILE A 367 -1.72 -25.77 -20.80
C ILE A 367 -1.65 -24.47 -21.64
N PHE A 368 -1.34 -24.57 -22.94
CA PHE A 368 -1.36 -23.42 -23.85
C PHE A 368 -2.77 -22.82 -23.99
N SER A 369 -3.81 -23.64 -24.14
CA SER A 369 -5.20 -23.17 -24.23
C SER A 369 -5.66 -22.47 -22.95
N GLN A 370 -5.25 -22.97 -21.78
CA GLN A 370 -5.57 -22.39 -20.48
C GLN A 370 -4.84 -21.05 -20.26
N LYS A 371 -3.59 -20.95 -20.71
CA LYS A 371 -2.84 -19.67 -20.72
C LYS A 371 -3.46 -18.66 -21.69
N GLN A 372 -3.93 -19.08 -22.86
CA GLN A 372 -4.64 -18.21 -23.81
C GLN A 372 -5.91 -17.60 -23.19
N ILE A 373 -6.68 -18.41 -22.44
CA ILE A 373 -7.89 -17.96 -21.74
C ILE A 373 -7.53 -16.99 -20.60
N SER A 374 -6.46 -17.25 -19.85
CA SER A 374 -5.98 -16.36 -18.79
C SER A 374 -5.52 -15.00 -19.35
N LEU A 375 -4.80 -14.99 -20.47
CA LEU A 375 -4.35 -13.77 -21.17
C LEU A 375 -5.53 -12.93 -21.67
N ASN A 376 -6.54 -13.55 -22.28
CA ASN A 376 -7.75 -12.84 -22.74
C ASN A 376 -8.56 -12.25 -21.57
N ASN A 377 -8.53 -12.88 -20.39
CA ASN A 377 -9.16 -12.33 -19.20
C ASN A 377 -8.37 -11.16 -18.61
N MET A 378 -7.03 -11.20 -18.68
CA MET A 378 -6.16 -10.11 -18.24
C MET A 378 -6.34 -8.88 -19.15
N GLU A 379 -6.41 -9.08 -20.47
CA GLU A 379 -6.71 -8.04 -21.47
C GLU A 379 -8.06 -7.36 -21.20
N LYS A 380 -9.11 -8.15 -20.91
CA LYS A 380 -10.42 -7.60 -20.51
C LYS A 380 -10.41 -6.81 -19.20
N GLN A 381 -9.53 -7.14 -18.27
CA GLN A 381 -9.42 -6.42 -16.99
C GLN A 381 -8.68 -5.09 -17.17
N LEU A 382 -7.70 -5.01 -18.08
CA LEU A 382 -7.05 -3.75 -18.43
C LEU A 382 -8.02 -2.78 -19.14
N ASP A 383 -8.83 -3.27 -20.07
CA ASP A 383 -9.80 -2.44 -20.80
C ASP A 383 -10.94 -1.90 -19.91
N ALA A 384 -11.21 -2.54 -18.77
CA ALA A 384 -12.33 -2.19 -17.88
C ALA A 384 -11.99 -1.14 -16.81
N ALA A 385 -10.71 -0.81 -16.60
CA ALA A 385 -10.29 0.16 -15.59
C ALA A 385 -10.24 1.59 -16.17
N PRO A 386 -10.95 2.57 -15.59
CA PRO A 386 -10.80 3.97 -16.00
C PRO A 386 -9.48 4.51 -15.44
N LEU A 387 -8.50 4.70 -16.31
CA LEU A 387 -7.10 4.93 -15.95
C LEU A 387 -6.71 6.41 -16.09
N ASN A 388 -5.99 6.91 -15.10
CA ASN A 388 -5.29 8.21 -15.07
C ASN A 388 -3.99 8.10 -15.91
N ASP A 389 -3.39 9.21 -16.35
CA ASP A 389 -2.30 9.22 -17.36
C ASP A 389 -1.08 8.31 -17.03
N GLU A 390 -0.65 8.22 -15.77
CA GLU A 390 0.45 7.30 -15.36
C GLU A 390 0.06 5.83 -15.48
N SER A 391 -1.18 5.50 -15.10
CA SER A 391 -1.69 4.13 -15.17
C SER A 391 -1.96 3.69 -16.63
N GLN A 392 -2.13 4.64 -17.54
CA GLN A 392 -2.20 4.39 -18.98
C GLN A 392 -0.82 4.08 -19.60
N ALA A 393 0.26 4.66 -19.07
CA ALA A 393 1.61 4.30 -19.46
C ALA A 393 1.97 2.86 -19.05
N TYR A 394 1.62 2.46 -17.82
CA TYR A 394 1.78 1.08 -17.36
C TYR A 394 0.88 0.09 -18.13
N ALA A 395 -0.36 0.47 -18.44
CA ALA A 395 -1.26 -0.34 -19.26
C ALA A 395 -0.69 -0.58 -20.66
N ASN A 396 -0.09 0.44 -21.27
CA ASN A 396 0.57 0.33 -22.57
C ASN A 396 1.82 -0.57 -22.52
N GLU A 397 2.66 -0.44 -21.50
CA GLU A 397 3.84 -1.29 -21.32
C GLU A 397 3.43 -2.76 -21.09
N LEU A 398 2.36 -2.99 -20.31
CA LEU A 398 1.83 -4.32 -20.07
C LEU A 398 1.18 -4.90 -21.33
N ALA A 399 0.45 -4.09 -22.10
CA ALA A 399 -0.11 -4.50 -23.39
C ALA A 399 1.00 -4.90 -24.38
N GLU A 400 2.09 -4.12 -24.45
CA GLU A 400 3.24 -4.43 -25.29
C GLU A 400 3.89 -5.77 -24.88
N LYS A 401 4.11 -6.00 -23.58
CA LYS A 401 4.58 -7.29 -23.05
C LYS A 401 3.63 -8.44 -23.36
N VAL A 402 2.31 -8.23 -23.22
CA VAL A 402 1.28 -9.23 -23.56
C VAL A 402 1.31 -9.57 -25.04
N THR A 403 1.48 -8.58 -25.93
CA THR A 403 1.62 -8.84 -27.37
C THR A 403 2.91 -9.58 -27.71
N ALA A 404 4.02 -9.26 -27.06
CA ALA A 404 5.28 -9.98 -27.24
C ALA A 404 5.17 -11.44 -26.78
N PHE A 405 4.48 -11.71 -25.66
CA PHE A 405 4.20 -13.07 -25.21
C PHE A 405 3.28 -13.83 -26.16
N LYS A 406 2.24 -13.19 -26.72
CA LYS A 406 1.39 -13.81 -27.75
C LYS A 406 2.21 -14.20 -28.99
N LEU A 407 3.15 -13.36 -29.42
CA LEU A 407 4.03 -13.64 -30.55
C LEU A 407 4.94 -14.84 -30.25
N MET A 408 5.61 -14.84 -29.10
CA MET A 408 6.50 -15.93 -28.67
C MET A 408 5.74 -17.26 -28.51
N MET A 409 4.48 -17.21 -28.07
CA MET A 409 3.62 -18.39 -27.97
C MET A 409 3.21 -18.92 -29.34
N SER A 410 2.86 -18.04 -30.30
CA SER A 410 2.61 -18.45 -31.68
C SER A 410 3.85 -19.04 -32.36
N GLU A 411 5.03 -18.50 -32.05
CA GLU A 411 6.30 -19.01 -32.58
C GLU A 411 6.63 -20.37 -31.96
N SER A 412 6.36 -20.56 -30.66
CA SER A 412 6.46 -21.84 -29.98
C SER A 412 5.47 -22.88 -30.51
N GLU A 413 4.23 -22.49 -30.85
CA GLU A 413 3.25 -23.36 -31.49
C GLU A 413 3.74 -23.80 -32.88
N MET A 414 4.31 -22.86 -33.67
CA MET A 414 4.93 -23.17 -34.95
C MET A 414 6.13 -24.12 -34.83
N PHE A 415 6.96 -23.97 -33.79
CA PHE A 415 8.06 -24.91 -33.53
C PHE A 415 7.56 -26.30 -33.16
N VAL A 416 6.47 -26.40 -32.40
CA VAL A 416 5.84 -27.69 -32.09
C VAL A 416 5.28 -28.33 -33.36
N GLU A 417 4.54 -27.58 -34.19
CA GLU A 417 4.05 -28.09 -35.48
C GLU A 417 5.19 -28.57 -36.41
N MET A 418 6.32 -27.85 -36.42
CA MET A 418 7.50 -28.24 -37.20
C MET A 418 8.13 -29.54 -36.67
N LEU A 419 8.23 -29.69 -35.35
CA LEU A 419 8.73 -30.92 -34.72
C LEU A 419 7.77 -32.10 -34.94
N GLU A 420 6.45 -31.86 -34.92
CA GLU A 420 5.45 -32.87 -35.27
C GLU A 420 5.61 -33.32 -36.72
N PHE A 421 5.81 -32.38 -37.64
CA PHE A 421 6.06 -32.68 -39.05
C PHE A 421 7.36 -33.48 -39.25
N GLU A 422 8.44 -33.11 -38.58
CA GLU A 422 9.71 -33.86 -38.62
C GLU A 422 9.56 -35.26 -38.02
N LEU A 423 8.83 -35.40 -36.92
CA LEU A 423 8.54 -36.69 -36.31
C LEU A 423 7.71 -37.59 -37.23
N GLU A 424 6.68 -37.06 -37.88
CA GLU A 424 5.86 -37.81 -38.84
C GLU A 424 6.71 -38.23 -40.06
N ALA A 425 7.60 -37.36 -40.54
CA ALA A 425 8.52 -37.67 -41.64
C ALA A 425 9.49 -38.81 -41.26
N GLU A 426 10.07 -38.78 -40.06
CA GLU A 426 10.99 -39.83 -39.60
C GLU A 426 10.24 -41.14 -39.28
N GLN A 427 9.02 -41.09 -38.74
CA GLN A 427 8.16 -42.26 -38.58
C GLN A 427 7.84 -42.92 -39.92
N LYS A 428 7.49 -42.13 -40.94
CA LYS A 428 7.24 -42.63 -42.30
C LYS A 428 8.48 -43.28 -42.90
N LYS A 429 9.66 -42.67 -42.73
CA LYS A 429 10.94 -43.21 -43.19
C LYS A 429 11.32 -44.49 -42.45
N SER A 430 11.08 -44.56 -41.15
CA SER A 430 11.26 -45.78 -40.35
C SER A 430 10.35 -46.90 -40.85
N ALA A 431 9.07 -46.60 -41.10
CA ALA A 431 8.14 -47.55 -41.68
C ALA A 431 8.60 -48.05 -43.07
N GLU A 432 9.09 -47.16 -43.95
CA GLU A 432 9.65 -47.54 -45.26
C GLU A 432 10.91 -48.42 -45.14
N LEU A 433 11.77 -48.14 -44.15
CA LEU A 433 12.94 -48.97 -43.88
C LEU A 433 12.56 -50.34 -43.32
N GLN A 434 11.53 -50.41 -42.46
CA GLN A 434 11.00 -51.67 -41.96
C GLN A 434 10.37 -52.50 -43.08
N THR A 435 9.63 -51.89 -44.00
CA THR A 435 9.09 -52.61 -45.17
C THR A 435 10.22 -53.10 -46.08
N ARG A 436 11.25 -52.28 -46.34
CA ARG A 436 12.44 -52.73 -47.10
C ARG A 436 13.18 -53.89 -46.41
N LEU A 437 13.30 -53.85 -45.08
CA LEU A 437 13.91 -54.95 -44.32
C LEU A 437 13.07 -56.23 -44.42
N ALA A 438 11.75 -56.12 -44.36
CA ALA A 438 10.84 -57.25 -44.53
C ALA A 438 10.95 -57.84 -45.94
N GLU A 439 10.93 -56.99 -46.98
CA GLU A 439 11.13 -57.41 -48.37
C GLU A 439 12.49 -58.08 -48.59
N LEU A 440 13.56 -57.54 -48.01
CA LEU A 440 14.90 -58.11 -48.11
C LEU A 440 15.00 -59.45 -47.37
N SER A 441 14.37 -59.56 -46.19
CA SER A 441 14.28 -60.81 -45.44
C SER A 441 13.53 -61.88 -46.22
N GLU A 442 12.40 -61.52 -46.85
CA GLU A 442 11.63 -62.42 -47.70
C GLU A 442 12.43 -62.86 -48.93
N TYR A 443 13.16 -61.93 -49.58
CA TYR A 443 14.05 -62.24 -50.69
C TYR A 443 15.16 -63.22 -50.30
N VAL A 444 15.82 -62.98 -49.15
CA VAL A 444 16.86 -63.87 -48.62
C VAL A 444 16.28 -65.25 -48.28
N MET A 445 15.09 -65.31 -47.70
CA MET A 445 14.41 -66.57 -47.39
C MET A 445 14.05 -67.34 -48.68
N GLN A 446 13.54 -66.67 -49.71
CA GLN A 446 13.26 -67.29 -51.01
C GLN A 446 14.54 -67.78 -51.70
N GLN A 447 15.65 -67.03 -51.60
CA GLN A 447 16.93 -67.44 -52.14
C GLN A 447 17.48 -68.66 -51.37
N SER A 448 17.36 -68.69 -50.05
CA SER A 448 17.73 -69.83 -49.21
C SER A 448 16.93 -71.07 -49.57
N GLN A 449 15.61 -70.95 -49.76
CA GLN A 449 14.75 -72.06 -50.18
C GLN A 449 15.11 -72.57 -51.58
N ARG A 450 15.48 -71.68 -52.50
CA ARG A 450 16.00 -72.08 -53.82
C ARG A 450 17.30 -72.85 -53.70
N VAL A 451 18.26 -72.37 -52.92
CA VAL A 451 19.53 -73.08 -52.69
C VAL A 451 19.27 -74.46 -52.06
N GLU A 452 18.42 -74.54 -51.03
CA GLU A 452 18.08 -75.82 -50.40
C GLU A 452 17.38 -76.79 -51.38
N SER A 453 16.56 -76.27 -52.30
CA SER A 453 15.94 -77.10 -53.35
C SER A 453 16.95 -77.63 -54.38
N ILE A 454 17.96 -76.83 -54.73
CA ILE A 454 19.06 -77.23 -55.62
C ILE A 454 19.93 -78.27 -54.91
N ASP A 455 20.32 -78.03 -53.66
CA ASP A 455 21.12 -78.97 -52.86
C ASP A 455 20.40 -80.32 -52.69
N ARG A 456 19.08 -80.32 -52.50
CA ARG A 456 18.28 -81.57 -52.47
C ARG A 456 18.26 -82.27 -53.82
N GLN A 457 18.12 -81.54 -54.91
CA GLN A 457 18.13 -82.13 -56.25
C GLN A 457 19.50 -82.75 -56.57
N ASP A 458 20.59 -82.04 -56.26
CA ASP A 458 21.96 -82.54 -56.44
C ASP A 458 22.24 -83.75 -55.54
N SER A 459 21.73 -83.75 -54.29
CA SER A 459 21.82 -84.90 -53.40
C SER A 459 21.10 -86.13 -53.97
N ILE A 460 19.92 -85.96 -54.57
CA ILE A 460 19.18 -87.07 -55.21
C ILE A 460 19.96 -87.59 -56.43
N GLN A 461 20.52 -86.70 -57.25
CA GLN A 461 21.34 -87.09 -58.40
C GLN A 461 22.61 -87.84 -57.97
N LEU A 462 23.25 -87.43 -56.87
CA LEU A 462 24.40 -88.14 -56.30
C LEU A 462 24.01 -89.50 -55.73
N GLU A 463 22.83 -89.62 -55.12
CA GLU A 463 22.30 -90.89 -54.63
C GLU A 463 21.99 -91.85 -55.79
N GLU A 464 21.40 -91.35 -56.89
CA GLU A 464 21.17 -92.13 -58.11
C GLU A 464 22.48 -92.56 -58.78
N ALA A 465 23.47 -91.66 -58.89
CA ALA A 465 24.79 -91.98 -59.42
C ALA A 465 25.55 -93.01 -58.55
N ASN A 466 25.43 -92.92 -57.22
CA ASN A 466 25.99 -93.92 -56.31
C ASN A 466 25.29 -95.27 -56.47
N ALA A 467 23.97 -95.30 -56.65
CA ALA A 467 23.23 -96.53 -56.90
C ALA A 467 23.62 -97.18 -58.25
N GLU A 468 23.87 -96.37 -59.28
CA GLU A 468 24.38 -96.84 -60.57
C GLU A 468 25.81 -97.39 -60.45
N LEU A 469 26.70 -96.70 -59.72
CA LEU A 469 28.05 -97.19 -59.42
C LEU A 469 28.04 -98.49 -58.62
N ASP A 470 27.16 -98.63 -57.63
CA ASP A 470 27.01 -99.87 -56.86
C ASP A 470 26.48 -101.01 -57.74
N ALA A 471 25.58 -100.72 -58.69
CA ALA A 471 25.14 -101.69 -59.68
C ALA A 471 26.31 -102.11 -60.60
N GLU A 472 27.10 -101.15 -61.07
CA GLU A 472 28.28 -101.40 -61.93
C GLU A 472 29.36 -102.20 -61.17
N ILE A 473 29.67 -101.85 -59.93
CA ILE A 473 30.56 -102.62 -59.05
C ILE A 473 30.05 -104.05 -58.89
N ASN A 474 28.76 -104.26 -58.67
CA ASN A 474 28.18 -105.59 -58.58
C ASN A 474 28.25 -106.36 -59.91
N THR A 475 28.11 -105.69 -61.05
CA THR A 475 28.32 -106.33 -62.35
C THR A 475 29.79 -106.70 -62.57
N MET A 476 30.73 -105.80 -62.32
CA MET A 476 32.17 -106.07 -62.40
C MET A 476 32.59 -107.19 -61.43
N ARG A 477 32.00 -107.24 -60.23
CA ARG A 477 32.25 -108.32 -59.28
C ARG A 477 31.78 -109.67 -59.82
N LYS A 478 30.59 -109.72 -60.44
CA LYS A 478 30.09 -110.93 -61.10
C LYS A 478 30.94 -111.32 -62.31
N GLU A 479 31.42 -110.37 -63.10
CA GLU A 479 32.35 -110.62 -64.20
C GLU A 479 33.70 -111.12 -63.72
N PHE A 480 34.22 -110.58 -62.62
CA PHE A 480 35.44 -111.03 -61.97
C PHE A 480 35.30 -112.46 -61.43
N GLU A 481 34.21 -112.77 -60.73
CA GLU A 481 33.91 -114.12 -60.26
C GLU A 481 33.76 -115.11 -61.43
N ARG A 482 33.17 -114.68 -62.55
CA ARG A 482 33.06 -115.47 -63.78
C ARG A 482 34.41 -115.70 -64.47
N ASN A 483 35.31 -114.71 -64.48
CA ASN A 483 36.67 -114.86 -64.99
C ASN A 483 37.55 -115.73 -64.08
N ASN A 484 37.32 -115.71 -62.76
CA ASN A 484 38.01 -116.60 -61.82
C ASN A 484 37.57 -118.07 -61.91
N ALA A 485 36.37 -118.35 -62.45
CA ALA A 485 35.88 -119.72 -62.65
C ALA A 485 36.54 -120.46 -63.85
N GLY A 486 37.51 -119.84 -64.54
CA GLY A 486 38.01 -120.31 -65.84
C GLY A 486 39.53 -120.55 -65.97
N THR A 487 40.34 -120.54 -64.90
CA THR A 487 41.80 -120.75 -65.02
C THR A 487 42.29 -121.94 -64.21
N THR A 488 42.50 -123.07 -64.89
CA THR A 488 43.10 -124.31 -64.34
C THR A 488 44.52 -124.13 -63.81
N GLU A 489 45.19 -123.00 -64.10
CA GLU A 489 46.49 -122.62 -63.53
C GLU A 489 46.46 -122.27 -62.04
N ALA A 490 45.35 -121.73 -61.53
CA ALA A 490 45.25 -121.37 -60.12
C ALA A 490 45.19 -122.60 -59.20
N ALA A 491 44.52 -123.67 -59.65
CA ALA A 491 44.46 -124.95 -58.93
C ALA A 491 45.81 -125.67 -58.89
N ASP A 492 46.58 -125.63 -59.99
CA ASP A 492 47.92 -126.23 -60.05
C ASP A 492 48.94 -125.47 -59.19
N LEU A 493 48.85 -124.13 -59.13
CA LEU A 493 49.67 -123.31 -58.24
C LEU A 493 49.35 -123.56 -56.77
N GLN A 494 48.07 -123.74 -56.42
CA GLN A 494 47.65 -124.07 -55.06
C GLN A 494 48.16 -125.46 -54.63
N LYS A 495 48.19 -126.44 -55.54
CA LYS A 495 48.77 -127.76 -55.30
C LYS A 495 50.29 -127.70 -55.10
N LYS A 496 51.00 -126.89 -55.91
CA LYS A 496 52.45 -126.65 -55.73
C LYS A 496 52.78 -125.97 -54.40
N ILE A 497 51.94 -125.05 -53.94
CA ILE A 497 52.11 -124.41 -52.63
C ILE A 497 51.98 -125.45 -51.51
N ALA A 498 50.96 -126.32 -51.57
CA ALA A 498 50.79 -127.39 -50.60
C ALA A 498 51.97 -128.39 -50.57
N GLU A 499 52.54 -128.74 -51.72
CA GLU A 499 53.74 -129.59 -51.78
C GLU A 499 54.99 -128.91 -51.19
N ILE A 500 55.14 -127.59 -51.37
CA ILE A 500 56.24 -126.82 -50.77
C ILE A 500 56.08 -126.74 -49.26
N ASP A 501 54.88 -126.51 -48.76
CA ASP A 501 54.61 -126.45 -47.31
C ASP A 501 54.90 -127.80 -46.62
N GLU A 502 54.53 -128.93 -47.23
CA GLU A 502 54.86 -130.25 -46.68
C GLU A 502 56.38 -130.48 -46.62
N ARG A 503 57.13 -129.98 -47.61
CA ARG A 503 58.59 -130.04 -47.63
C ARG A 503 59.20 -129.18 -46.53
N VAL A 504 58.67 -127.99 -46.29
CA VAL A 504 59.14 -127.09 -45.22
C VAL A 504 58.89 -127.72 -43.86
N ILE A 505 57.75 -128.39 -43.65
CA ILE A 505 57.45 -129.10 -42.41
C ILE A 505 58.44 -130.24 -42.17
N LYS A 506 58.69 -131.10 -43.18
CA LYS A 506 59.68 -132.18 -43.08
C LYS A 506 61.07 -131.66 -42.77
N MET A 507 61.50 -130.61 -43.46
CA MET A 507 62.81 -130.01 -43.24
C MET A 507 62.94 -129.41 -41.83
N LYS A 508 61.90 -128.73 -41.32
CA LYS A 508 61.88 -128.25 -39.92
C LYS A 508 61.96 -129.40 -38.91
N GLN A 509 61.32 -130.53 -39.20
CA GLN A 509 61.35 -131.71 -38.34
C GLN A 509 62.75 -132.36 -38.35
N GLU A 510 63.38 -132.46 -39.53
CA GLU A 510 64.78 -132.91 -39.66
C GLU A 510 65.77 -131.97 -38.94
N TYR A 511 65.56 -130.65 -39.02
CA TYR A 511 66.36 -129.68 -38.27
C TYR A 511 66.16 -129.81 -36.76
N ALA A 512 64.92 -130.02 -36.28
CA ALA A 512 64.65 -130.26 -34.87
C ALA A 512 65.29 -131.56 -34.36
N GLU A 513 65.22 -132.65 -35.15
CA GLU A 513 65.92 -133.90 -34.82
C GLU A 513 67.45 -133.74 -34.83
N MET A 514 67.98 -132.92 -35.74
CA MET A 514 69.41 -132.59 -35.79
C MET A 514 69.81 -131.76 -34.57
N GLU A 515 69.00 -130.78 -34.17
CA GLU A 515 69.20 -129.94 -32.99
C GLU A 515 69.15 -130.78 -31.70
N ASP A 516 68.19 -131.70 -31.57
CA ASP A 516 68.12 -132.66 -30.46
C ASP A 516 69.34 -133.60 -30.41
N LYS A 517 69.84 -134.05 -31.57
CA LYS A 517 71.09 -134.84 -31.67
C LYS A 517 72.32 -134.02 -31.28
N PHE A 518 72.39 -132.75 -31.66
CA PHE A 518 73.48 -131.86 -31.25
C PHE A 518 73.43 -131.55 -29.75
N LEU A 519 72.25 -131.28 -29.19
CA LEU A 519 72.05 -131.04 -27.76
C LEU A 519 72.39 -132.28 -26.92
N SER A 520 72.02 -133.48 -27.37
CA SER A 520 72.38 -134.75 -26.70
C SER A 520 73.84 -135.17 -26.86
N SER A 521 74.57 -134.60 -27.81
CA SER A 521 76.03 -134.77 -27.96
C SER A 521 76.84 -133.78 -27.11
N LEU A 522 76.22 -132.71 -26.63
CA LEU A 522 76.87 -131.66 -25.84
C LEU A 522 76.70 -131.85 -24.32
N LEU A 523 75.71 -132.65 -23.93
CA LEU A 523 75.46 -133.22 -22.58
C LEU A 523 76.14 -134.59 -22.46
#